data_AF-A0A934S448-F1
#
_entry.id   AF-A0A934S448-F1
#
_cell.length_a   1.000
_cell.length_b   1.000
_cell.length_c   1.000
_cell.angle_alpha   90.00
_cell.angle_beta   90.00
_cell.angle_gamma   90.00
#
_symmetry.space_group_name_H-M   'P 1'
#
loop_
_entity.id
_entity.type
_entity.pdbx_description
1 polymer ?
#
loop_
_entity_poly.entity_id
_entity_poly.type
_entity_poly.pdbx_seq_one_letter_code
_entity_poly.pdbx_strand_id
1 'polypeptide(L)'
;MFKEIKSLERIDFTASIRFRITDHNYGNHVANNVFVEYLHEGRFQFLESLGYTEMDVEGASLILSELAIKFTKQAFYPDTMKLEIAVANRRPTRFDLLYRGFDSAGDLLVLAKTEMAAVDYQTGKPVRMPEAFYDRLKS
;
A
#
# COMPACT_ATOMS: atom_id res chain seq x y z
N MET A 1 7.02 8.33 -12.29
CA MET A 1 6.10 7.78 -11.27
C MET A 1 4.97 6.90 -11.84
N PHE A 2 3.72 7.37 -12.09
CA PHE A 2 2.61 6.43 -12.41
C PHE A 2 2.79 5.55 -13.66
N LYS A 3 3.59 6.00 -14.65
CA LYS A 3 3.97 5.16 -15.79
C LYS A 3 4.82 3.96 -15.35
N GLU A 4 5.79 4.18 -14.46
CA GLU A 4 6.62 3.12 -13.87
C GLU A 4 5.77 2.16 -13.02
N ILE A 5 4.85 2.69 -12.21
CA ILE A 5 3.96 1.85 -11.39
C ILE A 5 3.10 0.95 -12.29
N LYS A 6 2.63 1.45 -13.43
CA LYS A 6 1.86 0.65 -14.38
C LYS A 6 2.67 -0.51 -14.96
N SER A 7 3.97 -0.32 -15.18
CA SER A 7 4.89 -1.29 -15.76
C SER A 7 5.74 -2.03 -14.72
N LEU A 8 5.23 -2.22 -13.49
CA LEU A 8 5.93 -3.03 -12.49
C LEU A 8 6.16 -4.46 -13.00
N GLU A 9 7.43 -4.87 -12.97
CA GLU A 9 7.89 -6.21 -13.34
C GLU A 9 7.89 -7.17 -12.14
N ARG A 10 8.03 -6.64 -10.92
CA ARG A 10 8.04 -7.41 -9.67
C ARG A 10 6.82 -7.09 -8.82
N ILE A 11 6.26 -8.13 -8.21
CA ILE A 11 5.17 -8.04 -7.25
C ILE A 11 5.64 -8.80 -5.99
N ASP A 12 5.71 -8.10 -4.86
CA ASP A 12 6.17 -8.68 -3.59
C ASP A 12 5.02 -9.28 -2.79
N PHE A 13 3.81 -8.74 -2.95
CA PHE A 13 2.62 -9.23 -2.27
C PHE A 13 1.35 -8.91 -3.06
N THR A 14 0.29 -9.68 -2.83
CA THR A 14 -1.04 -9.42 -3.38
C THR A 14 -2.09 -9.56 -2.29
N ALA A 15 -2.83 -8.47 -2.06
CA ALA A 15 -3.97 -8.43 -1.16
C ALA A 15 -5.28 -8.60 -1.95
N SER A 16 -6.29 -9.19 -1.30
CA SER A 16 -7.65 -9.31 -1.82
C SER A 16 -8.58 -8.46 -0.96
N ILE A 17 -9.14 -7.40 -1.54
CA ILE A 17 -9.90 -6.39 -0.79
C ILE A 17 -11.31 -6.29 -1.36
N ARG A 18 -12.30 -6.70 -0.57
CA ARG A 18 -13.71 -6.67 -0.97
C ARG A 18 -14.30 -5.27 -0.78
N PHE A 19 -14.94 -4.74 -1.82
CA PHE A 19 -15.71 -3.50 -1.70
C PHE A 19 -16.93 -3.72 -0.79
N ARG A 20 -17.28 -2.71 0.01
CA ARG A 20 -18.42 -2.74 0.95
C ARG A 20 -19.57 -1.93 0.38
N ILE A 21 -20.78 -2.25 0.83
CA ILE A 21 -21.98 -1.49 0.42
C ILE A 21 -21.89 0.00 0.81
N THR A 22 -21.23 0.30 1.92
CA THR A 22 -21.00 1.65 2.46
C THR A 22 -19.99 2.47 1.68
N ASP A 23 -19.28 1.87 0.73
CA ASP A 23 -18.17 2.54 0.06
C ASP A 23 -18.61 3.35 -1.15
N HIS A 24 -19.90 3.33 -1.51
CA HIS A 24 -20.43 4.13 -2.61
C HIS A 24 -20.53 5.62 -2.24
N ASN A 25 -20.28 6.48 -3.22
CA ASN A 25 -20.64 7.89 -3.15
C ASN A 25 -21.89 8.21 -3.99
N TYR A 26 -22.29 9.49 -4.01
CA TYR A 26 -23.40 10.01 -4.82
C TYR A 26 -23.23 9.80 -6.34
N GLY A 27 -22.02 9.46 -6.81
CA GLY A 27 -21.72 9.10 -8.19
C GLY A 27 -22.03 7.64 -8.54
N ASN A 28 -22.60 6.86 -7.62
CA ASN A 28 -22.96 5.45 -7.80
C ASN A 28 -21.78 4.53 -8.13
N HIS A 29 -20.62 4.81 -7.55
CA HIS A 29 -19.42 3.98 -7.59
C HIS A 29 -18.65 4.12 -6.27
N VAL A 30 -17.65 3.27 -6.06
CA VAL A 30 -16.78 3.34 -4.88
C VAL A 30 -16.13 4.72 -4.79
N ALA A 31 -16.19 5.33 -3.61
CA ALA A 31 -15.69 6.66 -3.33
C ALA A 31 -14.15 6.68 -3.33
N ASN A 32 -13.58 7.78 -3.82
CA ASN A 32 -12.13 7.92 -3.97
C ASN A 32 -11.36 7.87 -2.64
N ASN A 33 -11.94 8.37 -1.54
CA ASN A 33 -11.32 8.33 -0.21
C ASN A 33 -11.18 6.89 0.32
N VAL A 34 -12.11 6.00 -0.04
CA VAL A 34 -12.09 4.60 0.41
C VAL A 34 -10.85 3.87 -0.11
N PHE A 35 -10.33 4.25 -1.28
CA PHE A 35 -9.08 3.68 -1.77
C PHE A 35 -7.89 3.97 -0.84
N VAL A 36 -7.88 5.08 -0.09
CA VAL A 36 -6.83 5.33 0.91
C VAL A 36 -6.89 4.29 2.03
N GLU A 37 -8.10 3.93 2.46
CA GLU A 37 -8.34 2.89 3.47
C GLU A 37 -7.91 1.51 2.93
N TYR A 38 -8.18 1.21 1.67
CA TYR A 38 -7.74 -0.05 1.06
C TYR A 38 -6.24 -0.16 0.84
N LEU A 39 -5.56 0.95 0.53
CA LEU A 39 -4.10 0.95 0.51
C LEU A 39 -3.53 0.66 1.91
N HIS A 40 -4.18 1.16 2.96
CA HIS A 40 -3.81 0.84 4.34
C HIS A 40 -4.08 -0.64 4.66
N GLU A 41 -5.27 -1.17 4.35
CA GLU A 41 -5.60 -2.59 4.51
C GLU A 41 -4.59 -3.50 3.79
N GLY A 42 -4.27 -3.20 2.53
CA GLY A 42 -3.27 -3.97 1.78
C GLY A 42 -1.87 -3.88 2.38
N ARG A 43 -1.48 -2.70 2.89
CA ARG A 43 -0.21 -2.52 3.58
C ARG A 43 -0.15 -3.28 4.90
N PHE A 44 -1.25 -3.32 5.65
CA PHE A 44 -1.38 -4.13 6.86
C PHE A 44 -1.19 -5.62 6.54
N GLN A 45 -1.92 -6.15 5.55
CA GLN A 45 -1.78 -7.55 5.11
C GLN A 45 -0.36 -7.87 4.63
N PHE A 46 0.29 -6.93 3.93
CA PHE A 46 1.68 -7.08 3.51
C PHE A 46 2.63 -7.19 4.70
N LEU A 47 2.53 -6.28 5.68
CA LEU A 47 3.39 -6.31 6.87
C LEU A 47 3.13 -7.57 7.72
N GLU A 48 1.87 -7.97 7.88
CA GLU A 48 1.49 -9.20 8.57
C GLU A 48 2.12 -10.43 7.90
N SER A 49 2.15 -10.48 6.56
CA SER A 49 2.82 -11.57 5.82
C SER A 49 4.32 -11.67 6.09
N LEU A 50 4.94 -10.55 6.52
CA LEU A 50 6.34 -10.50 6.94
C LEU A 50 6.52 -10.75 8.44
N GLY A 51 5.44 -10.86 9.21
CA GLY A 51 5.44 -11.03 10.66
C GLY A 51 5.50 -9.73 11.45
N TYR A 52 5.11 -8.60 10.86
CA TYR A 52 5.22 -7.27 11.46
C TYR A 52 3.92 -6.48 11.46
N THR A 53 3.91 -5.38 12.20
CA THR A 53 2.86 -4.35 12.15
C THR A 53 3.48 -2.99 11.86
N GLU A 54 2.69 -1.97 11.52
CA GLU A 54 3.23 -0.61 11.42
C GLU A 54 3.78 -0.11 12.76
N MET A 55 3.24 -0.58 13.88
CA MET A 55 3.68 -0.15 15.20
C MET A 55 4.99 -0.81 15.62
N ASP A 56 5.30 -1.99 15.08
CA ASP A 56 6.48 -2.76 15.44
C ASP A 56 7.08 -3.51 14.25
N VAL A 57 8.19 -2.96 13.76
CA VAL A 57 9.15 -3.60 12.87
C VAL A 57 10.49 -3.69 13.59
N GLU A 58 10.66 -4.70 14.44
CA GLU A 58 11.88 -4.92 15.24
C GLU A 58 12.20 -3.72 16.16
N GLY A 59 11.19 -3.16 16.81
CA GLY A 59 11.30 -2.05 17.76
C GLY A 59 11.22 -0.64 17.14
N ALA A 60 11.17 -0.52 15.82
CA ALA A 60 10.83 0.74 15.14
C ALA A 60 9.35 0.75 14.70
N SER A 61 8.77 1.94 14.51
CA SER A 61 7.44 2.09 13.92
C SER A 61 7.53 2.70 12.52
N LEU A 62 6.53 2.41 11.69
CA LEU A 62 6.39 2.93 10.33
C LEU A 62 5.28 3.99 10.30
N ILE A 63 5.61 5.17 9.77
CA ILE A 63 4.65 6.25 9.56
C ILE A 63 4.59 6.57 8.07
N LEU A 64 3.37 6.72 7.54
CA LEU A 64 3.16 7.16 6.17
C LEU A 64 3.53 8.66 6.05
N SER A 65 4.55 8.97 5.24
CA SER A 65 5.02 10.34 5.01
C SER A 65 4.45 10.97 3.74
N GLU A 66 4.20 10.15 2.70
CA GLU A 66 3.66 10.61 1.43
C GLU A 66 2.64 9.62 0.87
N LEU A 67 1.64 10.14 0.16
CA LEU A 67 0.66 9.37 -0.60
C LEU A 67 0.40 10.04 -1.95
N ALA A 68 0.45 9.24 -3.01
CA ALA A 68 0.01 9.65 -4.34
C ALA A 68 -0.89 8.57 -4.95
N ILE A 69 -2.06 8.96 -5.45
CA ILE A 69 -3.04 8.05 -6.06
C ILE A 69 -3.47 8.57 -7.42
N LYS A 70 -3.61 7.66 -8.39
CA LYS A 70 -4.24 7.89 -9.67
C LYS A 70 -5.36 6.88 -9.87
N PHE A 71 -6.58 7.38 -10.02
CA PHE A 71 -7.74 6.58 -10.40
C PHE A 71 -7.78 6.43 -11.93
N THR A 72 -7.90 5.19 -12.40
CA THR A 72 -7.90 4.86 -13.84
C THR A 72 -9.26 4.40 -14.34
N LYS A 73 -10.06 3.75 -13.49
CA LYS A 73 -11.43 3.31 -13.78
C LYS A 73 -12.28 3.34 -12.50
N GLN A 74 -13.59 3.47 -12.66
CA GLN A 74 -14.55 3.35 -11.56
C GLN A 74 -14.62 1.90 -11.07
N ALA A 75 -14.88 1.73 -9.76
CA ALA A 75 -15.06 0.43 -9.13
C ALA A 75 -16.46 0.32 -8.51
N PHE A 76 -16.97 -0.91 -8.41
CA PHE A 76 -18.36 -1.16 -8.03
C PHE A 76 -18.47 -2.34 -7.06
N TYR A 77 -19.34 -2.22 -6.06
CA TYR A 77 -19.76 -3.36 -5.25
C TYR A 77 -20.65 -4.30 -6.11
N PRO A 78 -20.63 -5.64 -5.88
CA PRO A 78 -19.92 -6.38 -4.83
C PRO A 78 -18.55 -6.91 -5.26
N ASP A 79 -17.84 -6.20 -6.14
CA ASP A 79 -16.56 -6.68 -6.67
C ASP A 79 -15.46 -6.72 -5.59
N THR A 80 -14.38 -7.42 -5.91
CA THR A 80 -13.18 -7.58 -5.07
C THR A 80 -11.96 -7.09 -5.83
N MET A 81 -11.25 -6.14 -5.24
CA MET A 81 -10.01 -5.63 -5.80
C MET A 81 -8.84 -6.57 -5.48
N LYS A 82 -8.11 -6.99 -6.51
CA LYS A 82 -6.76 -7.53 -6.38
C LYS A 82 -5.78 -6.36 -6.29
N LEU A 83 -5.16 -6.16 -5.13
CA LEU A 83 -4.18 -5.11 -4.90
C LEU A 83 -2.77 -5.70 -4.89
N GLU A 84 -2.03 -5.49 -5.97
CA GLU A 84 -0.62 -5.85 -6.08
C GLU A 84 0.24 -4.79 -5.41
N ILE A 85 1.25 -5.23 -4.65
CA ILE A 85 2.15 -4.37 -3.87
C ILE A 85 3.60 -4.72 -4.22
N ALA A 86 4.42 -3.70 -4.44
CA ALA A 86 5.86 -3.84 -4.63
C ALA A 86 6.64 -2.80 -3.81
N VAL A 87 7.74 -3.22 -3.20
CA VAL A 87 8.67 -2.37 -2.48
C VAL A 87 9.62 -1.69 -3.47
N ALA A 88 9.82 -0.38 -3.32
CA ALA A 88 10.74 0.39 -4.14
C ALA A 88 11.52 1.41 -3.31
N ASN A 89 12.56 2.02 -3.92
CA ASN A 89 13.30 3.16 -3.38
C ASN A 89 13.73 3.01 -1.91
N ARG A 90 14.19 1.81 -1.54
CA ARG A 90 14.72 1.48 -0.20
C ARG A 90 15.89 2.39 0.13
N ARG A 91 15.75 3.11 1.24
CA ARG A 91 16.73 4.03 1.82
C ARG A 91 16.90 3.67 3.30
N PRO A 92 17.94 4.13 4.01
CA PRO A 92 18.19 3.70 5.39
C PRO A 92 17.03 3.95 6.37
N THR A 93 16.20 4.97 6.14
CA THR A 93 15.13 5.39 7.08
C THR A 93 13.73 5.38 6.45
N ARG A 94 13.60 4.98 5.17
CA ARG A 94 12.34 5.05 4.42
C ARG A 94 12.34 4.14 3.20
N PHE A 95 11.15 3.79 2.73
CA PHE A 95 10.94 3.02 1.52
C PHE A 95 9.59 3.38 0.90
N ASP A 96 9.44 3.07 -0.39
CA ASP A 96 8.17 3.22 -1.08
C ASP A 96 7.44 1.88 -1.17
N LEU A 97 6.12 1.92 -1.06
CA LEU A 97 5.23 0.87 -1.54
C LEU A 97 4.50 1.38 -2.78
N LEU A 98 4.57 0.61 -3.84
CA LEU A 98 3.91 0.86 -5.12
C LEU A 98 2.75 -0.10 -5.27
N TYR A 99 1.62 0.40 -5.75
CA TYR A 99 0.36 -0.34 -5.78
C TYR A 99 -0.28 -0.33 -7.15
N ARG A 100 -0.81 -1.49 -7.57
CA ARG A 100 -1.76 -1.62 -8.68
C ARG A 100 -3.01 -2.35 -8.22
N GLY A 101 -4.16 -1.71 -8.30
CA GLY A 101 -5.45 -2.32 -8.00
C GLY A 101 -6.19 -2.69 -9.27
N PHE A 102 -6.68 -3.93 -9.34
CA PHE A 102 -7.47 -4.46 -10.45
C PHE A 102 -8.80 -4.98 -9.95
N ASP A 103 -9.84 -4.87 -10.77
CA ASP A 103 -11.12 -5.53 -10.53
C ASP A 103 -11.08 -7.02 -10.90
N SER A 104 -12.20 -7.74 -10.73
CA SER A 104 -12.28 -9.17 -11.08
C SER A 104 -12.21 -9.45 -12.58
N ALA A 105 -12.51 -8.46 -13.43
CA ALA A 105 -12.37 -8.55 -14.88
C ALA A 105 -10.92 -8.29 -15.36
N GLY A 106 -10.04 -7.84 -14.46
CA GLY A 106 -8.65 -7.51 -14.76
C GLY A 106 -8.45 -6.08 -15.25
N ASP A 107 -9.47 -5.22 -15.14
CA ASP A 107 -9.33 -3.81 -15.46
C ASP A 107 -8.56 -3.09 -14.34
N LEU A 108 -7.62 -2.24 -14.74
CA LEU A 108 -6.85 -1.42 -13.81
C LEU A 108 -7.76 -0.32 -13.23
N LEU A 109 -7.97 -0.35 -11.91
CA LEU A 109 -8.78 0.60 -11.16
C LEU A 109 -7.96 1.77 -10.61
N VAL A 110 -6.80 1.46 -10.01
CA VAL A 110 -5.99 2.42 -9.27
C VAL A 110 -4.50 2.12 -9.40
N LEU A 111 -3.70 3.19 -9.48
CA LEU A 111 -2.26 3.17 -9.30
C LEU A 111 -1.93 4.06 -8.09
N ALA A 112 -1.11 3.60 -7.16
CA ALA A 112 -0.72 4.41 -6.02
C ALA A 112 0.73 4.21 -5.60
N LYS A 113 1.23 5.16 -4.83
CA LYS A 113 2.49 5.07 -4.08
C LYS A 113 2.25 5.60 -2.66
N THR A 114 2.81 4.92 -1.67
CA THR A 114 3.02 5.48 -0.33
C THR A 114 4.51 5.46 0.01
N GLU A 115 5.01 6.50 0.66
CA GLU A 115 6.32 6.45 1.33
C GLU A 115 6.11 6.14 2.82
N MET A 116 6.84 5.15 3.31
CA MET A 116 6.86 4.76 4.72
C MET A 116 8.19 5.17 5.34
N ALA A 117 8.15 5.91 6.43
CA ALA A 117 9.31 6.33 7.22
C ALA A 117 9.41 5.50 8.50
N ALA A 118 10.60 4.97 8.79
CA ALA A 118 10.88 4.33 10.07
C ALA A 118 11.18 5.40 11.12
N VAL A 119 10.49 5.36 12.26
CA VAL A 119 10.61 6.32 13.35
C VAL A 119 10.69 5.62 14.70
N ASP A 120 11.31 6.30 15.66
CA ASP A 120 11.10 6.04 17.08
C ASP A 120 9.74 6.64 17.46
N TYR A 121 8.80 5.80 17.91
CA TYR A 121 7.43 6.23 18.18
C TYR A 121 7.30 7.20 19.35
N GLN A 122 8.18 7.09 20.35
CA GLN A 122 8.14 7.95 21.54
C GLN A 122 8.62 9.38 21.22
N THR A 123 9.61 9.49 20.34
CA THR A 123 10.25 10.76 20.00
C THR A 123 9.79 11.36 18.68
N GLY A 124 9.14 10.56 17.82
CA GLY A 124 8.75 10.93 16.46
C GLY A 124 9.93 11.13 15.50
N LYS A 125 11.15 10.77 15.90
CA LYS A 125 12.36 11.01 15.11
C LYS A 125 12.60 9.88 14.11
N PRO A 126 13.06 10.17 12.88
CA PRO A 126 13.46 9.14 11.94
C PRO A 126 14.59 8.28 12.51
N VAL A 127 14.44 6.96 12.39
CA VAL A 127 15.46 5.98 12.76
C VAL A 127 15.85 5.15 11.55
N ARG A 128 17.03 4.54 11.60
CA ARG A 128 17.42 3.55 10.61
C ARG A 128 16.50 2.35 10.74
N MET A 129 16.00 1.83 9.62
CA MET A 129 15.27 0.57 9.60
C MET A 129 16.15 -0.54 10.19
N PRO A 130 15.62 -1.35 11.11
CA PRO A 130 16.34 -2.51 11.62
C PRO A 130 16.73 -3.47 10.49
N GLU A 131 17.92 -4.06 10.60
CA GLU A 131 18.50 -4.89 9.53
C GLU A 131 17.62 -6.09 9.17
N ALA A 132 17.06 -6.77 10.18
CA ALA A 132 16.16 -7.90 9.98
C ALA A 132 14.91 -7.52 9.16
N PHE A 133 14.30 -6.36 9.43
CA PHE A 133 13.18 -5.86 8.62
C PHE A 133 13.64 -5.44 7.23
N TYR A 134 14.76 -4.71 7.16
CA TYR A 134 15.32 -4.23 5.90
C TYR A 134 15.57 -5.38 4.93
N ASP A 135 16.09 -6.52 5.40
CA ASP A 135 16.38 -7.68 4.56
C ASP A 135 15.13 -8.45 4.10
N ARG A 136 14.03 -8.37 4.86
CA ARG A 136 12.74 -8.93 4.43
C ARG A 136 12.07 -8.12 3.33
N LEU A 137 12.35 -6.82 3.25
CA LEU A 137 11.95 -5.97 2.14
C LEU A 137 12.79 -6.30 0.89
N LYS A 138 12.57 -7.47 0.28
CA LYS A 138 13.36 -7.92 -0.88
C LYS A 138 13.26 -6.91 -2.04
N SER A 139 14.40 -6.71 -2.72
CA SER A 139 14.49 -6.02 -4.02
C SER A 139 14.81 -7.02 -5.11
#